data_AF-A0A353FIR3-F1
#
_entry.id   AF-A0A353FIR3-F1
#
_cell.length_a   1.000
_cell.length_b   1.000
_cell.length_c   1.000
_cell.angle_alpha   90.00
_cell.angle_beta   90.00
_cell.angle_gamma   90.00
#
_symmetry.space_group_name_H-M   'P 1'
#
loop_
_entity.id
_entity.type
_entity.pdbx_description
1 polymer ?
#
loop_
_entity_poly.entity_id
_entity_poly.type
_entity_poly.pdbx_seq_one_letter_code
_entity_poly.pdbx_strand_id
1 'polypeptide(L)'
;MNCRAMEEGIFPQSAVADVLESNFVEARLHNDGHDAELKASIQQLQQELTGSFAAPIYLIVDPESGKERARRDGAMRDAASFAAWLQSGLQ
;
A
#
# COMPACT_ATOMS: atom_id res chain seq x y z
N MET A 1 -0.92 10.32 -11.05
CA MET A 1 -1.69 9.55 -12.06
C MET A 1 -1.52 8.03 -11.94
N ASN A 2 -0.95 7.50 -10.86
CA ASN A 2 -0.58 6.07 -10.79
C ASN A 2 -1.40 5.25 -9.76
N CYS A 3 -1.99 5.88 -8.73
CA CYS A 3 -2.76 5.18 -7.69
C CYS A 3 -4.10 4.66 -8.24
N ARG A 4 -4.87 5.53 -8.91
CA ARG A 4 -6.18 5.20 -9.45
C ARG A 4 -6.16 4.03 -10.46
N ALA A 5 -5.08 3.94 -11.26
CA ALA A 5 -4.89 2.84 -12.20
C ALA A 5 -4.74 1.47 -11.50
N MET A 6 -4.15 1.44 -10.30
CA MET A 6 -4.07 0.22 -9.49
C MET A 6 -5.42 -0.14 -8.88
N GLU A 7 -6.14 0.86 -8.36
CA GLU A 7 -7.46 0.68 -7.74
C GLU A 7 -8.52 0.18 -8.72
N GLU A 8 -8.52 0.70 -9.96
CA GLU A 8 -9.51 0.30 -10.97
C GLU A 8 -9.06 -0.95 -11.75
N GLY A 9 -7.76 -1.17 -11.91
CA GLY A 9 -7.22 -2.17 -12.83
C GLY A 9 -6.60 -3.42 -12.20
N ILE A 10 -6.04 -3.33 -10.99
CA ILE A 10 -5.22 -4.39 -10.38
C ILE A 10 -5.91 -4.97 -9.13
N PHE A 11 -6.32 -4.13 -8.19
CA PHE A 11 -6.93 -4.60 -6.92
C PHE A 11 -8.21 -5.41 -7.10
N PRO A 12 -9.12 -5.09 -8.05
CA PRO A 12 -10.35 -5.86 -8.23
C PRO A 12 -10.15 -7.21 -8.93
N GLN A 13 -8.95 -7.49 -9.46
CA GLN A 13 -8.70 -8.78 -10.10
C GLN A 13 -8.67 -9.89 -9.04
N SER A 14 -9.37 -10.99 -9.27
CA SER A 14 -9.52 -12.08 -8.29
C SER A 14 -8.18 -12.57 -7.72
N ALA A 15 -7.16 -12.70 -8.56
CA ALA A 15 -5.81 -13.11 -8.13
C ALA A 15 -5.19 -12.22 -7.04
N VAL A 16 -5.61 -10.95 -6.94
CA VAL A 16 -5.17 -9.98 -5.93
C VAL A 16 -6.23 -9.82 -4.84
N ALA A 17 -7.50 -9.66 -5.21
CA ALA A 17 -8.60 -9.47 -4.27
C ALA A 17 -8.70 -10.60 -3.25
N ASP A 18 -8.68 -11.87 -3.70
CA ASP A 18 -8.79 -13.03 -2.81
C ASP A 18 -7.65 -13.06 -1.76
N VAL A 19 -6.44 -12.68 -2.16
CA VAL A 19 -5.27 -12.64 -1.28
C VAL A 19 -5.40 -11.50 -0.26
N LEU A 20 -5.81 -10.32 -0.71
CA LEU A 20 -6.03 -9.15 0.15
C LEU A 20 -7.11 -9.42 1.18
N GLU A 21 -8.28 -9.90 0.76
CA GLU A 21 -9.42 -10.16 1.65
C GLU A 21 -9.14 -11.26 2.69
N SER A 22 -8.36 -12.28 2.30
CA SER A 22 -8.12 -13.43 3.19
C SER A 22 -6.96 -13.24 4.15
N ASN A 23 -5.96 -12.41 3.82
CA ASN A 23 -4.68 -12.37 4.55
C ASN A 23 -4.24 -10.98 5.01
N PHE A 24 -4.89 -9.91 4.54
CA PHE A 24 -4.45 -8.55 4.81
C PHE A 24 -5.59 -7.68 5.35
N VAL A 25 -5.22 -6.66 6.12
CA VAL A 25 -6.11 -5.57 6.48
C VAL A 25 -5.65 -4.33 5.74
N GLU A 26 -6.53 -3.78 4.91
CA GLU A 26 -6.19 -2.61 4.09
C GLU A 26 -6.17 -1.33 4.94
N ALA A 27 -5.05 -0.60 4.89
CA ALA A 27 -4.92 0.72 5.49
C ALA A 27 -4.59 1.76 4.40
N ARG A 28 -5.52 2.67 4.12
CA ARG A 28 -5.34 3.74 3.13
C ARG A 28 -4.93 5.04 3.80
N LEU A 29 -3.78 5.56 3.40
CA LEU A 29 -3.25 6.82 3.90
C LEU A 29 -3.30 7.89 2.80
N HIS A 30 -4.33 8.74 2.85
CA HIS A 30 -4.53 9.84 1.90
C HIS A 30 -3.83 11.12 2.36
N ASN A 31 -2.84 11.59 1.62
CA ASN A 31 -2.07 12.80 1.97
C ASN A 31 -2.61 14.10 1.32
N ASP A 32 -3.70 14.00 0.57
CA ASP A 32 -4.38 15.08 -0.16
C ASP A 32 -5.63 15.62 0.56
N GLY A 33 -5.84 15.24 1.82
CA GLY A 33 -6.95 15.74 2.65
C GLY A 33 -6.93 17.27 2.85
N HIS A 34 -8.11 17.84 3.10
CA HIS A 34 -8.31 19.28 3.30
C HIS A 34 -7.97 19.76 4.72
N ASP A 35 -7.88 18.85 5.69
CA ASP A 35 -7.54 19.16 7.07
C ASP A 35 -6.01 19.31 7.24
N ALA A 36 -5.56 20.49 7.66
CA ALA A 36 -4.15 20.83 7.68
C ALA A 36 -3.36 20.08 8.76
N GLU A 37 -3.96 19.84 9.93
CA GLU A 37 -3.31 19.14 11.03
C GLU A 37 -3.18 17.64 10.71
N LEU A 38 -4.26 17.02 10.24
CA LEU A 38 -4.27 15.64 9.81
C LEU A 38 -3.30 15.42 8.64
N LYS A 39 -3.25 16.34 7.67
CA LYS A 39 -2.31 16.27 6.56
C LYS A 39 -0.86 16.27 7.04
N ALA A 40 -0.51 17.12 8.01
CA ALA A 40 0.84 17.16 8.57
C ALA A 40 1.19 15.83 9.27
N SER A 41 0.26 15.28 10.08
CA SER A 41 0.45 13.98 10.72
C SER A 41 0.60 12.83 9.71
N ILE A 42 -0.20 12.84 8.64
CA ILE A 42 -0.13 11.84 7.57
C ILE A 42 1.20 11.95 6.80
N GLN A 43 1.65 13.15 6.48
CA GLN A 43 2.94 13.37 5.81
C GLN A 43 4.10 12.92 6.69
N GLN A 44 4.05 13.20 7.99
CA GLN A 44 5.06 12.71 8.93
C GLN A 44 5.06 11.18 8.95
N LEU A 45 3.90 10.54 9.11
CA LEU A 45 3.78 9.09 9.10
C LEU A 45 4.26 8.47 7.79
N GLN A 46 3.94 9.08 6.64
CA GLN A 46 4.44 8.67 5.34
C GLN A 46 5.98 8.74 5.30
N GLN A 47 6.58 9.83 5.78
CA GLN A 47 8.02 9.99 5.82
C GLN A 47 8.69 9.00 6.79
N GLU A 48 8.08 8.71 7.94
CA GLU A 48 8.59 7.75 8.92
C GLU A 48 8.55 6.32 8.39
N LEU A 49 7.46 5.93 7.72
CA LEU A 49 7.27 4.57 7.21
C LEU A 49 8.00 4.31 5.89
N THR A 50 7.97 5.27 4.96
CA THR A 50 8.51 5.06 3.60
C THR A 50 9.80 5.83 3.35
N GLY A 51 10.15 6.81 4.17
CA GLY A 51 11.26 7.72 3.86
C GLY A 51 11.04 8.59 2.63
N SER A 52 9.83 8.61 2.03
CA SER A 52 9.55 9.25 0.75
C SER A 52 8.12 9.81 0.67
N PHE A 53 7.99 11.03 0.16
CA PHE A 53 6.70 11.64 -0.15
C PHE A 53 6.11 11.17 -1.50
N ALA A 54 6.79 10.29 -2.23
CA ALA A 54 6.28 9.76 -3.49
C ALA A 54 5.02 8.90 -3.27
N ALA A 55 4.15 8.88 -4.28
CA ALA A 55 2.97 8.03 -4.29
C ALA A 55 2.75 7.43 -5.70
N PRO A 56 2.25 6.20 -5.81
CA PRO A 56 1.92 5.27 -4.72
C PRO A 56 3.15 4.57 -4.14
N ILE A 57 3.09 4.25 -2.84
CA ILE A 57 4.02 3.33 -2.16
C ILE A 57 3.15 2.34 -1.37
N TYR A 58 3.44 1.05 -1.50
CA TYR A 58 2.75 -0.03 -0.80
C TYR A 58 3.69 -0.69 0.19
N LEU A 59 3.23 -0.83 1.42
CA LEU A 59 3.96 -1.48 2.51
C LEU A 59 3.14 -2.66 3.05
N ILE A 60 3.83 -3.76 3.33
CA ILE A 60 3.31 -4.84 4.15
C ILE A 60 3.98 -4.70 5.51
N VAL A 61 3.16 -4.49 6.54
CA VAL A 61 3.62 -4.28 7.91
C VAL A 61 3.14 -5.42 8.78
N ASP A 62 4.02 -5.91 9.63
CA ASP A 62 3.69 -6.88 10.66
C ASP A 62 2.82 -6.23 11.75
N PRO A 63 1.61 -6.74 12.04
CA PRO A 63 0.70 -6.08 12.98
C PRO A 63 1.18 -6.17 14.44
N GLU A 64 2.01 -7.16 14.80
CA GLU A 64 2.47 -7.36 16.17
C GLU A 64 3.71 -6.50 16.49
N SER A 65 4.68 -6.46 15.57
CA SER A 65 5.94 -5.75 15.75
C SER A 65 6.00 -4.38 15.10
N GLY A 66 5.06 -4.05 14.22
CA GLY A 66 5.04 -2.81 13.44
C GLY A 66 6.17 -2.70 12.41
N LYS A 67 6.89 -3.80 12.13
CA LYS A 67 8.01 -3.82 11.19
C LYS A 67 7.54 -4.00 9.75
N GLU A 68 8.20 -3.31 8.83
CA GLU A 68 8.04 -3.55 7.40
C GLU A 68 8.52 -4.96 7.04
N ARG A 69 7.63 -5.79 6.50
CA ARG A 69 7.96 -7.11 5.92
C ARG A 69 8.29 -7.03 4.45
N ALA A 70 7.60 -6.15 3.72
CA ALA A 70 7.86 -5.93 2.31
C ALA A 70 7.45 -4.52 1.89
N ARG A 71 8.15 -3.99 0.88
CA ARG A 71 7.90 -2.67 0.31
C ARG A 71 7.86 -2.71 -1.20
N ARG A 72 7.01 -1.87 -1.77
CA ARG A 72 6.97 -1.59 -3.21
C ARG A 72 6.73 -0.12 -3.48
N ASP A 73 7.66 0.49 -4.19
CA ASP A 73 7.53 1.86 -4.67
C ASP A 73 6.97 1.89 -6.11
N GLY A 74 5.97 2.75 -6.34
CA GLY A 74 5.35 2.94 -7.65
C GLY A 74 4.18 1.99 -7.95
N ALA A 75 3.51 2.25 -9.08
CA ALA A 75 2.40 1.42 -9.55
C ALA A 75 2.91 0.23 -10.36
N MET A 76 2.22 -0.90 -10.22
CA MET A 76 2.36 -2.05 -11.11
C MET A 76 1.30 -2.02 -12.22
N ARG A 77 1.58 -2.70 -13.32
CA ARG A 77 0.61 -2.90 -14.41
C ARG A 77 0.19 -4.35 -14.57
N ASP A 78 0.73 -5.23 -13.73
CA ASP A 78 0.53 -6.67 -13.78
C ASP A 78 0.03 -7.19 -12.43
N ALA A 79 -1.13 -7.83 -12.43
CA ALA A 79 -1.79 -8.31 -11.22
C ALA A 79 -1.11 -9.55 -10.64
N ALA A 80 -0.56 -10.42 -11.49
CA ALA A 80 0.16 -11.61 -11.04
C ALA A 80 1.43 -11.23 -10.25
N SER A 81 2.18 -10.24 -10.74
CA SER A 81 3.34 -9.69 -10.03
C SER A 81 2.96 -9.04 -8.71
N PHE A 82 1.80 -8.38 -8.64
CA PHE A 82 1.29 -7.80 -7.40
C PHE A 82 0.90 -8.88 -6.39
N ALA A 83 0.16 -9.91 -6.82
CA ALA A 83 -0.21 -11.04 -5.99
C ALA A 83 1.01 -11.83 -5.46
N ALA A 84 2.01 -12.05 -6.31
CA ALA A 84 3.26 -12.70 -5.90
C ALA A 84 4.01 -11.88 -4.85
N TRP A 85 4.02 -10.55 -4.99
CA TRP A 85 4.59 -9.67 -3.98
C TRP A 85 3.81 -9.72 -2.66
N LEU A 86 2.47 -9.72 -2.69
CA LEU A 86 1.65 -9.91 -1.48
C LEU A 86 2.02 -11.22 -0.77
N GLN A 87 2.11 -12.33 -1.51
CA GLN A 87 2.48 -13.63 -0.95
C GLN A 87 3.88 -13.63 -0.32
N SER A 88 4.84 -12.90 -0.89
CA SER A 88 6.18 -12.78 -0.32
C SER A 88 6.20 -12.11 1.06
N GLY A 89 5.23 -11.24 1.36
CA GLY A 89 5.11 -10.58 2.66
C GLY A 89 4.39 -11.40 3.74
N LEU A 90 3.80 -12.54 3.38
CA LEU A 90 3.15 -13.48 4.32
C LEU A 90 4.13 -14.51 4.90
N GLN A 91 5.30 -14.67 4.28
CA GLN A 91 6.36 -15.56 4.75
C GLN A 91 7.13 -14.93 5.92
#